data_AF-A0AAW5TT42-F1
#
_entry.id   AF-A0AAW5TT42-F1
#
_cell.length_a   1.000
_cell.length_b   1.000
_cell.length_c   1.000
_cell.angle_alpha   90.00
_cell.angle_beta   90.00
_cell.angle_gamma   90.00
#
_symmetry.space_group_name_H-M   'P 1'
#
loop_
_entity.id
_entity.type
_entity.pdbx_description
1 polymer ?
#
loop_
_entity_poly.entity_id
_entity_poly.type
_entity_poly.pdbx_seq_one_letter_code
_entity_poly.pdbx_strand_id
1 'polypeptide(L)'
;MLRYEPENIMNALLKNFNSDDALPFYVSQFSIPLKNETLGEQMFEFKGYDKEGIEIGSCNAKESFLRYFSLSNQLIDVTLKRETELKEALKEYGNFSAEDDSLFEMNLNHSIENELGMIDIFPEANGSYILEKTRVSFYVSEYRKIEKLFSIFYGSVFSLKFNRVFVKWVRYEVTISSLKVADLSELKETLRTLSILLEKVDHQVNLD
;
A
#
# COMPACT_ATOMS: atom_id res chain seq x y z
N MET A 1 -12.51 -12.21 -34.63
CA MET A 1 -11.99 -13.38 -33.88
C MET A 1 -12.48 -13.21 -32.45
N LEU A 2 -13.55 -13.91 -32.07
CA LEU A 2 -14.15 -13.83 -30.74
C LEU A 2 -13.16 -14.47 -29.75
N ARG A 3 -12.54 -13.66 -28.89
CA ARG A 3 -11.67 -14.14 -27.83
C ARG A 3 -12.55 -14.80 -26.77
N TYR A 4 -12.22 -16.02 -26.41
CA TYR A 4 -12.90 -16.78 -25.38
C TYR A 4 -12.61 -16.13 -24.01
N GLU A 5 -13.57 -15.41 -23.44
CA GLU A 5 -13.49 -14.92 -22.05
C GLU A 5 -13.90 -16.05 -21.09
N PRO A 6 -13.05 -16.50 -20.15
CA PRO A 6 -13.44 -17.49 -19.16
C PRO A 6 -14.46 -16.91 -18.17
N GLU A 7 -15.54 -17.64 -17.88
CA GLU A 7 -16.66 -17.20 -17.04
C GLU A 7 -16.32 -17.06 -15.54
N ASN A 8 -15.23 -17.65 -15.04
CA ASN A 8 -14.75 -17.47 -13.67
C ASN A 8 -13.25 -17.83 -13.49
N ILE A 9 -12.68 -17.41 -12.36
CA ILE A 9 -11.27 -17.63 -11.99
C ILE A 9 -10.87 -19.11 -12.01
N MET A 10 -11.77 -20.00 -11.60
CA MET A 10 -11.51 -21.43 -11.56
C MET A 10 -11.37 -22.02 -12.97
N ASN A 11 -12.25 -21.67 -13.90
CA ASN A 11 -12.16 -22.08 -15.29
C ASN A 11 -10.87 -21.57 -15.96
N ALA A 12 -10.41 -20.38 -15.58
CA ALA A 12 -9.17 -19.80 -16.09
C ALA A 12 -7.94 -20.51 -15.50
N LEU A 13 -7.95 -20.86 -14.21
CA LEU A 13 -6.89 -21.64 -13.55
C LEU A 13 -6.82 -23.07 -14.10
N LEU A 14 -7.97 -23.73 -14.30
CA LEU A 14 -8.06 -25.11 -14.80
C LEU A 14 -7.47 -25.25 -16.21
N LYS A 15 -7.58 -24.21 -17.07
CA LYS A 15 -6.95 -24.18 -18.40
C LYS A 15 -5.42 -24.20 -18.37
N ASN A 16 -4.81 -23.80 -17.25
CA ASN A 16 -3.35 -23.74 -17.12
C ASN A 16 -2.75 -25.05 -16.58
N PHE A 17 -3.57 -26.04 -16.21
CA PHE A 17 -3.10 -27.37 -15.88
C PHE A 17 -2.88 -28.14 -17.19
N ASN A 18 -1.64 -28.10 -17.70
CA ASN A 18 -1.21 -28.80 -18.91
C ASN A 18 -1.17 -30.32 -18.70
N SER A 19 -2.31 -31.00 -18.84
CA SER A 19 -2.30 -32.42 -19.16
C SER A 19 -3.39 -32.74 -20.16
N ASP A 20 -3.04 -33.50 -21.21
CA ASP A 20 -3.92 -33.81 -22.33
C ASP A 20 -5.14 -34.66 -21.94
N ASP A 21 -5.29 -35.16 -20.71
CA ASP A 21 -6.38 -36.09 -20.36
C ASP A 21 -7.00 -35.97 -18.95
N ALA A 22 -6.63 -34.98 -18.12
CA ALA A 22 -7.26 -34.82 -16.80
C ALA A 22 -7.36 -33.37 -16.34
N LEU A 23 -8.59 -32.84 -16.27
CA LEU A 23 -8.89 -31.62 -15.54
C LEU A 23 -8.93 -31.92 -14.03
N PRO A 24 -8.38 -31.03 -13.17
CA PRO A 24 -8.51 -31.17 -11.73
C PRO A 24 -9.96 -31.25 -11.27
N PHE A 25 -10.26 -32.18 -10.35
CA PHE A 25 -11.56 -32.23 -9.67
C PHE A 25 -11.65 -31.17 -8.57
N TYR A 26 -10.52 -30.87 -7.92
CA TYR A 26 -10.38 -29.82 -6.91
C TYR A 26 -9.03 -29.10 -7.07
N VAL A 27 -9.00 -27.81 -6.72
CA VAL A 27 -7.79 -26.98 -6.70
C VAL A 27 -7.57 -26.47 -5.28
N SER A 28 -6.34 -26.58 -4.77
CA SER A 28 -6.00 -26.16 -3.40
C SER A 28 -6.20 -24.67 -3.17
N GLN A 29 -6.20 -24.29 -1.89
CA GLN A 29 -5.80 -22.95 -1.50
C GLN A 29 -4.39 -22.65 -2.04
N PHE A 30 -4.14 -21.38 -2.39
CA PHE A 30 -2.87 -20.99 -2.98
C PHE A 30 -1.73 -21.01 -1.97
N SER A 31 -0.53 -21.34 -2.46
CA SER A 31 0.74 -21.08 -1.77
C SER A 31 1.42 -19.86 -2.39
N ILE A 32 2.19 -19.14 -1.56
CA ILE A 32 3.01 -18.02 -2.01
C ILE A 32 4.43 -18.57 -2.24
N PRO A 33 4.88 -18.77 -3.49
CA PRO A 33 6.25 -19.17 -3.77
C PRO A 33 7.25 -18.09 -3.34
N LEU A 34 8.47 -18.51 -3.02
CA LEU A 34 9.59 -17.61 -2.75
C LEU A 34 9.77 -16.64 -3.92
N LYS A 35 9.85 -15.34 -3.60
CA LYS A 35 9.82 -14.24 -4.58
C LYS A 35 10.91 -14.43 -5.64
N ASN A 36 10.50 -14.58 -6.89
CA ASN A 36 11.42 -14.48 -8.02
C ASN A 36 11.61 -12.99 -8.34
N GLU A 37 12.75 -12.43 -7.94
CA GLU A 37 13.08 -11.00 -8.08
C GLU A 37 12.97 -10.46 -9.51
N THR A 38 12.98 -11.34 -10.51
CA THR A 38 12.93 -10.97 -11.93
C THR A 38 11.53 -10.59 -12.44
N LEU A 39 10.45 -11.02 -11.78
CA LEU A 39 9.10 -10.88 -12.33
C LEU A 39 8.31 -9.67 -11.79
N GLY A 40 8.81 -8.99 -10.75
CA GLY A 40 8.20 -7.78 -10.15
C GLY A 40 6.83 -7.97 -9.51
N GLU A 41 6.09 -8.99 -9.92
CA GLU A 41 4.71 -9.28 -9.58
C GLU A 41 4.60 -10.54 -8.71
N GLN A 42 3.70 -10.51 -7.72
CA GLN A 42 3.45 -11.66 -6.86
C GLN A 42 2.83 -12.81 -7.67
N MET A 43 3.46 -13.98 -7.58
CA MET A 43 2.92 -15.23 -8.11
C MET A 43 2.19 -15.99 -7.01
N PHE A 44 1.17 -16.74 -7.38
CA PHE A 44 0.40 -17.63 -6.52
C PHE A 44 0.39 -19.01 -7.14
N GLU A 45 0.83 -20.00 -6.39
CA GLU A 45 0.85 -21.40 -6.83
C GLU A 45 -0.43 -22.09 -6.39
N PHE A 46 -1.07 -22.80 -7.31
CA PHE A 46 -2.25 -23.61 -7.08
C PHE A 46 -1.94 -25.06 -7.43
N LYS A 47 -2.37 -26.01 -6.61
CA LYS A 47 -2.23 -27.44 -6.87
C LYS A 47 -3.56 -28.04 -7.27
N GLY A 48 -3.56 -28.86 -8.32
CA GLY A 48 -4.72 -29.58 -8.81
C GLY A 48 -4.72 -31.01 -8.29
N TYR A 49 -5.89 -31.50 -7.89
CA TYR A 49 -6.08 -32.85 -7.39
C TYR A 49 -7.18 -33.57 -8.18
N ASP A 50 -7.02 -34.88 -8.36
CA ASP A 50 -8.08 -35.73 -8.90
C ASP A 50 -9.16 -36.04 -7.84
N LYS A 51 -10.16 -36.83 -8.25
CA LYS A 51 -11.28 -37.25 -7.38
C LYS A 51 -10.85 -38.10 -6.17
N GLU A 52 -9.65 -38.68 -6.21
CA GLU A 52 -9.09 -39.53 -5.15
C GLU A 52 -8.15 -38.72 -4.24
N GLY A 53 -7.95 -37.43 -4.52
CA GLY A 53 -7.08 -36.54 -3.75
C GLY A 53 -5.60 -36.65 -4.13
N ILE A 54 -5.29 -37.22 -5.29
CA ILE A 54 -3.91 -37.31 -5.80
C ILE A 54 -3.57 -36.04 -6.55
N GLU A 55 -2.41 -35.43 -6.25
CA GLU A 55 -1.91 -34.24 -6.94
C GLU A 55 -1.60 -34.57 -8.41
N ILE A 56 -2.29 -33.89 -9.33
CA ILE A 56 -2.11 -34.09 -10.78
C ILE A 56 -1.28 -32.98 -11.43
N GLY A 57 -1.01 -31.89 -10.71
CA GLY A 57 -0.11 -30.84 -11.17
C GLY A 57 -0.21 -29.55 -10.34
N SER A 58 0.56 -28.54 -10.76
CA SER A 58 0.48 -27.19 -10.22
C SER A 58 0.45 -26.15 -11.34
N CYS A 59 -0.17 -24.99 -11.06
CA CYS A 59 -0.14 -23.84 -11.94
C CYS A 59 0.19 -22.57 -11.15
N ASN A 60 0.88 -21.63 -11.81
CA ASN A 60 1.21 -20.35 -11.22
C ASN A 60 0.35 -19.26 -11.86
N ALA A 61 -0.29 -18.44 -11.02
CA ALA A 61 -1.07 -17.30 -11.46
C ALA A 61 -0.47 -16.00 -10.93
N LYS A 62 -0.45 -14.98 -11.77
CA LYS A 62 -0.07 -13.62 -11.41
C LYS A 62 -1.14 -12.96 -10.55
N GLU A 63 -0.74 -12.08 -9.64
CA GLU A 63 -1.70 -11.27 -8.87
C GLU A 63 -2.67 -10.49 -9.77
N SER A 64 -2.19 -9.86 -10.85
CA SER A 64 -3.04 -9.14 -11.80
C SER A 64 -4.06 -10.05 -12.49
N PHE A 65 -3.68 -11.31 -12.76
CA PHE A 65 -4.58 -12.31 -13.33
C PHE A 65 -5.65 -12.71 -12.33
N LEU A 66 -5.29 -12.93 -11.07
CA LEU A 66 -6.27 -13.23 -10.02
C LEU A 66 -7.21 -12.04 -9.82
N ARG A 67 -6.70 -10.80 -9.79
CA ARG A 67 -7.51 -9.57 -9.71
C ARG A 67 -8.46 -9.41 -10.91
N TYR A 68 -7.99 -9.76 -12.11
CA TYR A 68 -8.79 -9.71 -13.33
C TYR A 68 -9.99 -10.68 -13.28
N PHE A 69 -9.81 -11.86 -12.69
CA PHE A 69 -10.87 -12.86 -12.55
C PHE A 69 -11.61 -12.82 -11.18
N SER A 70 -11.15 -12.02 -10.21
CA SER A 70 -11.72 -11.96 -8.85
C SER A 70 -12.97 -11.10 -8.73
N LEU A 71 -13.63 -10.75 -9.85
CA LEU A 71 -14.91 -10.04 -9.83
C LEU A 71 -16.09 -10.86 -9.29
N SER A 72 -15.86 -11.82 -8.38
CA SER A 72 -16.91 -12.38 -7.51
C SER A 72 -16.34 -13.10 -6.27
N ASN A 73 -16.16 -12.31 -5.19
CA ASN A 73 -16.42 -12.66 -3.78
C ASN A 73 -15.32 -13.15 -2.83
N GLN A 74 -14.26 -13.88 -3.20
CA GLN A 74 -13.33 -14.41 -2.15
C GLN A 74 -12.11 -13.53 -1.84
N LEU A 75 -11.51 -12.90 -2.85
CA LEU A 75 -10.37 -11.98 -2.65
C LEU A 75 -10.82 -10.63 -2.08
N ILE A 76 -12.06 -10.23 -2.36
CA ILE A 76 -12.70 -9.03 -1.79
C ILE A 76 -12.81 -9.20 -0.27
N ASP A 77 -13.31 -10.34 0.23
CA ASP A 77 -13.50 -10.56 1.67
C ASP A 77 -12.19 -10.53 2.47
N VAL A 78 -11.10 -11.10 1.96
CA VAL A 78 -9.80 -11.11 2.67
C VAL A 78 -9.15 -9.73 2.67
N THR A 79 -9.27 -8.99 1.57
CA THR A 79 -8.72 -7.62 1.44
C THR A 79 -9.50 -6.67 2.34
N LEU A 80 -10.83 -6.72 2.28
CA LEU A 80 -11.72 -5.89 3.09
C LEU A 80 -11.61 -6.18 4.59
N LYS A 81 -11.36 -7.45 4.97
CA LYS A 81 -11.05 -7.82 6.35
C LYS A 81 -9.72 -7.24 6.82
N ARG A 82 -8.64 -7.36 6.03
CA ARG A 82 -7.33 -6.77 6.36
C ARG A 82 -7.40 -5.25 6.44
N GLU A 83 -8.16 -4.62 5.55
CA GLU A 83 -8.42 -3.18 5.57
C GLU A 83 -9.12 -2.76 6.86
N THR A 84 -10.17 -3.48 7.24
CA THR A 84 -10.91 -3.20 8.47
C THR A 84 -10.03 -3.38 9.71
N GLU A 85 -9.24 -4.44 9.76
CA GLU A 85 -8.29 -4.71 10.86
C GLU A 85 -7.20 -3.63 10.95
N LEU A 86 -6.66 -3.17 9.82
CA LEU A 86 -5.65 -2.10 9.79
C LEU A 86 -6.26 -0.75 10.21
N LYS A 87 -7.45 -0.42 9.69
CA LYS A 87 -8.18 0.80 10.08
C LYS A 87 -8.45 0.82 11.57
N GLU A 88 -8.94 -0.29 12.12
CA GLU A 88 -9.19 -0.44 13.56
C GLU A 88 -7.90 -0.35 14.38
N ALA A 89 -6.80 -0.96 13.91
CA ALA A 89 -5.51 -0.94 14.60
C ALA A 89 -4.85 0.45 14.64
N LEU A 90 -5.21 1.33 13.69
CA LEU A 90 -4.61 2.66 13.52
C LEU A 90 -5.57 3.82 13.85
N LYS A 91 -6.83 3.55 14.18
CA LYS A 91 -7.86 4.58 14.45
C LYS A 91 -7.48 5.64 15.48
N GLU A 92 -6.55 5.33 16.39
CA GLU A 92 -6.10 6.25 17.44
C GLU A 92 -5.13 7.32 16.92
N TYR A 93 -4.49 7.11 15.77
CA TYR A 93 -3.51 8.05 15.21
C TYR A 93 -4.14 9.03 14.21
N GLY A 94 -5.39 8.81 13.79
CA GLY A 94 -5.98 9.61 12.71
C GLY A 94 -7.25 9.01 12.11
N ASN A 95 -7.83 9.75 11.16
CA ASN A 95 -9.03 9.34 10.43
C ASN A 95 -8.68 8.89 9.02
N PHE A 96 -9.33 7.83 8.55
CA PHE A 96 -9.20 7.37 7.17
C PHE A 96 -10.18 8.11 6.25
N SER A 97 -9.76 8.45 5.03
CA SER A 97 -10.68 9.04 4.05
C SER A 97 -11.69 8.01 3.55
N ALA A 98 -12.86 8.51 3.11
CA ALA A 98 -13.98 7.68 2.66
C ALA A 98 -13.92 7.32 1.17
N GLU A 99 -12.92 7.81 0.44
CA GLU A 99 -12.83 7.71 -1.02
C GLU A 99 -11.59 6.91 -1.45
N ASP A 100 -11.83 5.85 -2.22
CA ASP A 100 -10.92 4.89 -2.88
C ASP A 100 -10.42 3.63 -2.12
N ASP A 101 -10.90 2.48 -2.60
CA ASP A 101 -10.68 1.09 -2.13
C ASP A 101 -9.26 0.52 -2.36
N SER A 102 -8.21 1.36 -2.48
CA SER A 102 -6.84 0.84 -2.68
C SER A 102 -5.72 1.65 -2.03
N LEU A 103 -6.03 2.81 -1.46
CA LEU A 103 -5.06 3.70 -0.80
C LEU A 103 -5.55 3.98 0.62
N PHE A 104 -4.77 3.59 1.63
CA PHE A 104 -5.06 3.97 3.01
C PHE A 104 -4.57 5.39 3.25
N GLU A 105 -5.36 6.35 2.82
CA GLU A 105 -5.15 7.74 3.17
C GLU A 105 -5.60 7.97 4.61
N MET A 106 -4.69 8.51 5.41
CA MET A 106 -4.87 8.75 6.82
C MET A 106 -4.54 10.20 7.13
N ASN A 107 -5.44 10.90 7.81
CA ASN A 107 -5.14 12.21 8.36
C ASN A 107 -4.65 12.04 9.81
N LEU A 108 -3.36 12.29 10.03
CA LEU A 108 -2.74 12.29 11.36
C LEU A 108 -3.20 13.46 12.24
N ASN A 109 -3.89 14.44 11.67
CA ASN A 109 -4.56 15.48 12.42
C ASN A 109 -5.99 15.01 12.72
N HIS A 110 -6.38 15.05 14.00
CA HIS A 110 -7.78 14.84 14.39
C HIS A 110 -8.72 15.97 13.92
N SER A 111 -8.17 17.05 13.34
CA SER A 111 -8.92 18.13 12.69
C SER A 111 -8.94 17.95 11.18
N ILE A 112 -10.14 17.91 10.60
CA ILE A 112 -10.40 17.74 9.16
C ILE A 112 -9.84 18.92 8.34
N GLU A 113 -9.64 20.08 8.96
CA GLU A 113 -9.23 21.31 8.26
C GLU A 113 -7.73 21.39 7.97
N ASN A 114 -6.90 20.58 8.64
CA ASN A 114 -5.45 20.61 8.45
C ASN A 114 -4.96 19.42 7.62
N GLU A 115 -4.77 19.67 6.33
CA GLU A 115 -4.29 18.69 5.34
C GLU A 115 -2.79 18.33 5.51
N LEU A 116 -2.04 19.06 6.36
CA LEU A 116 -0.62 18.78 6.60
C LEU A 116 -0.40 17.34 7.08
N GLY A 117 -1.34 16.81 7.86
CA GLY A 117 -1.33 15.45 8.44
C GLY A 117 -1.69 14.33 7.47
N MET A 118 -2.08 14.64 6.23
CA MET A 118 -2.45 13.63 5.23
C MET A 118 -1.23 12.80 4.81
N ILE A 119 -1.33 11.50 5.02
CA ILE A 119 -0.35 10.49 4.64
C ILE A 119 -1.02 9.27 4.02
N ASP A 120 -0.36 8.68 3.04
CA ASP A 120 -0.77 7.45 2.39
C ASP A 120 0.02 6.28 3.00
N ILE A 121 -0.68 5.21 3.34
CA ILE A 121 -0.10 3.96 3.86
C ILE A 121 -0.34 2.86 2.83
N PHE A 122 0.75 2.21 2.39
CA PHE A 122 0.70 1.11 1.44
C PHE A 122 1.19 -0.16 2.14
N PRO A 123 0.29 -1.09 2.50
CA PRO A 123 0.70 -2.40 3.00
C PRO A 123 1.34 -3.23 1.88
N GLU A 124 2.46 -3.87 2.16
CA GLU A 124 3.16 -4.77 1.25
C GLU A 124 2.88 -6.25 1.58
N ALA A 125 3.04 -7.13 0.59
CA ALA A 125 2.74 -8.56 0.72
C ALA A 125 3.60 -9.30 1.77
N ASN A 126 4.79 -8.78 2.09
CA ASN A 126 5.70 -9.30 3.11
C ASN A 126 5.37 -8.81 4.53
N GLY A 127 4.28 -8.05 4.71
CA GLY A 127 3.88 -7.51 6.01
C GLY A 127 4.54 -6.20 6.41
N SER A 128 5.41 -5.63 5.56
CA SER A 128 5.93 -4.27 5.73
C SER A 128 4.94 -3.24 5.21
N TYR A 129 5.20 -1.97 5.52
CA TYR A 129 4.38 -0.85 5.08
C TYR A 129 5.27 0.22 4.47
N ILE A 130 4.75 0.92 3.47
CA ILE A 130 5.36 2.13 2.93
C ILE A 130 4.47 3.29 3.33
N LEU A 131 5.08 4.32 3.89
CA LEU A 131 4.43 5.60 4.20
C LEU A 131 4.89 6.62 3.16
N GLU A 132 3.94 7.28 2.50
CA GLU A 132 4.24 8.36 1.55
C GLU A 132 3.32 9.55 1.77
N LYS A 133 3.85 10.75 1.58
CA LYS A 133 3.05 11.97 1.60
C LYS A 133 2.85 12.46 0.17
N THR A 134 1.90 11.86 -0.55
CA THR A 134 1.76 12.10 -2.00
C THR A 134 0.86 13.29 -2.34
N ARG A 135 -0.10 13.61 -1.45
CA ARG A 135 -1.19 14.54 -1.77
C ARG A 135 -0.95 15.98 -1.38
N VAL A 136 -0.29 16.22 -0.26
CA VAL A 136 -0.21 17.55 0.36
C VAL A 136 1.24 17.89 0.65
N SER A 137 1.87 18.63 -0.26
CA SER A 137 3.14 19.30 0.00
C SER A 137 2.90 20.62 0.75
N PHE A 138 3.88 21.07 1.52
CA PHE A 138 3.85 22.41 2.12
C PHE A 138 4.99 23.28 1.59
N TYR A 139 4.79 24.59 1.60
CA TYR A 139 5.70 25.54 0.96
C TYR A 139 6.39 26.46 1.97
N VAL A 140 7.65 26.78 1.67
CA VAL A 140 8.44 27.76 2.43
C VAL A 140 9.28 28.65 1.51
N SER A 141 9.33 29.93 1.80
CA SER A 141 10.09 30.92 1.04
C SER A 141 11.25 31.55 1.84
N GLU A 142 11.21 31.48 3.17
CA GLU A 142 12.18 32.13 4.04
C GLU A 142 13.21 31.14 4.60
N TYR A 143 14.48 31.57 4.62
CA TYR A 143 15.59 30.79 5.19
C TYR A 143 15.34 30.37 6.64
N ARG A 144 14.81 31.26 7.48
CA ARG A 144 14.47 30.94 8.89
C ARG A 144 13.41 29.85 9.02
N LYS A 145 12.46 29.76 8.08
CA LYS A 145 11.44 28.69 8.05
C LYS A 145 12.10 27.35 7.69
N ILE A 146 13.03 27.37 6.73
CA ILE A 146 13.82 26.19 6.35
C ILE A 146 14.68 25.69 7.52
N GLU A 147 15.38 26.57 8.24
CA GLU A 147 16.16 26.20 9.43
C GLU A 147 15.30 25.56 10.52
N LYS A 148 14.11 26.12 10.78
CA LYS A 148 13.16 25.55 11.73
C LYS A 148 12.68 24.16 11.31
N LEU A 149 12.36 23.96 10.03
CA LEU A 149 11.99 22.64 9.52
C LEU A 149 13.12 21.62 9.74
N PHE A 150 14.37 21.98 9.42
CA PHE A 150 15.50 21.10 9.73
C PHE A 150 15.62 20.81 11.21
N SER A 151 15.47 21.82 12.07
CA SER A 151 15.53 21.62 13.53
C SER A 151 14.43 20.71 14.07
N ILE A 152 13.23 20.76 13.50
CA ILE A 152 12.11 19.91 13.92
C ILE A 152 12.38 18.46 13.56
N PHE A 153 12.84 18.21 12.33
CA PHE A 153 13.08 16.86 11.81
C PHE A 153 14.46 16.29 12.15
N TYR A 154 15.34 17.09 12.76
CA TYR A 154 16.70 16.67 13.11
C TYR A 154 16.69 15.46 14.05
N GLY A 155 17.41 14.40 13.66
CA GLY A 155 17.49 13.16 14.42
C GLY A 155 16.26 12.23 14.27
N SER A 156 15.26 12.62 13.48
CA SER A 156 14.15 11.74 13.12
C SER A 156 14.52 10.81 11.96
N VAL A 157 13.74 9.74 11.78
CA VAL A 157 13.85 8.82 10.63
C VAL A 157 13.36 9.43 9.31
N PHE A 158 12.68 10.58 9.37
CA PHE A 158 12.07 11.21 8.21
C PHE A 158 13.05 12.13 7.50
N SER A 159 13.15 11.96 6.18
CA SER A 159 13.99 12.80 5.33
C SER A 159 13.16 13.82 4.56
N LEU A 160 13.42 15.10 4.80
CA LEU A 160 12.82 16.19 4.05
C LEU A 160 13.49 16.36 2.68
N LYS A 161 12.68 16.51 1.63
CA LYS A 161 13.11 16.90 0.29
C LYS A 161 12.60 18.29 -0.02
N PHE A 162 13.49 19.15 -0.50
CA PHE A 162 13.20 20.52 -0.87
C PHE A 162 13.32 20.67 -2.39
N ASN A 163 12.20 20.87 -3.06
CA ASN A 163 12.16 21.12 -4.50
C ASN A 163 11.96 22.61 -4.73
N ARG A 164 12.87 23.25 -5.46
CA ARG A 164 12.72 24.67 -5.78
C ARG A 164 11.57 24.86 -6.77
N VAL A 165 10.62 25.71 -6.42
CA VAL A 165 9.53 26.11 -7.31
C VAL A 165 9.98 27.34 -8.10
N PHE A 166 9.89 27.28 -9.42
CA PHE A 166 10.31 28.37 -10.31
C PHE A 166 9.22 29.45 -10.39
N VAL A 167 9.17 30.31 -9.36
CA VAL A 167 8.36 31.54 -9.32
C VAL A 167 9.26 32.77 -9.18
N LYS A 168 8.67 33.97 -9.22
CA LYS A 168 9.42 35.25 -9.19
C LYS A 168 10.23 35.48 -7.90
N TRP A 169 9.94 34.75 -6.83
CA TRP A 169 10.66 34.78 -5.56
C TRP A 169 11.15 33.38 -5.17
N VAL A 170 11.99 33.29 -4.14
CA VAL A 170 12.47 32.00 -3.63
C VAL A 170 11.30 31.28 -2.95
N ARG A 171 10.94 30.10 -3.45
CA ARG A 171 9.93 29.23 -2.85
C ARG A 171 10.37 27.78 -3.02
N TYR A 172 10.26 27.00 -1.96
CA TYR A 172 10.52 25.58 -1.94
C TYR A 172 9.23 24.86 -1.61
N GLU A 173 8.96 23.81 -2.37
CA GLU A 173 8.05 22.75 -1.99
C GLU A 173 8.80 21.78 -1.10
N VAL A 174 8.24 21.47 0.06
CA VAL A 174 8.80 20.53 1.03
C VAL A 174 7.94 19.29 1.03
N THR A 175 8.60 18.15 0.80
CA THR A 175 8.00 16.82 0.83
C THR A 175 8.75 15.95 1.82
N ILE A 176 8.06 14.94 2.36
CA ILE A 176 8.68 13.91 3.20
C ILE A 176 8.91 12.71 2.31
N SER A 177 10.14 12.20 2.29
CA SER A 177 10.49 11.03 1.50
C SER A 177 9.71 9.80 1.96
N SER A 178 9.38 8.92 1.02
CA SER A 178 8.80 7.60 1.29
C SER A 178 9.63 6.85 2.33
N LEU A 179 8.96 6.28 3.33
CA LEU A 179 9.61 5.51 4.38
C LEU A 179 9.02 4.10 4.42
N LYS A 180 9.88 3.09 4.37
CA LYS A 180 9.49 1.70 4.54
C LYS A 180 9.71 1.27 5.99
N VAL A 181 8.70 0.65 6.60
CA VAL A 181 8.71 0.12 7.97
C VAL A 181 8.41 -1.37 7.95
N ALA A 182 9.04 -2.14 8.83
CA ALA A 182 9.06 -3.60 8.77
C ALA A 182 7.74 -4.25 9.16
N ASP A 183 7.02 -3.68 10.14
CA ASP A 183 5.79 -4.26 10.68
C ASP A 183 4.84 -3.21 11.28
N LEU A 184 3.70 -3.68 11.79
CA LEU A 184 2.65 -2.84 12.36
C LEU A 184 3.09 -2.09 13.63
N SER A 185 3.99 -2.66 14.42
CA SER A 185 4.50 -2.01 15.63
C SER A 185 5.35 -0.81 15.26
N GLU A 186 6.29 -1.01 14.32
CA GLU A 186 7.12 0.06 13.79
C GLU A 186 6.29 1.13 13.06
N LEU A 187 5.24 0.72 12.33
CA LEU A 187 4.29 1.64 11.71
C LEU A 187 3.64 2.56 12.73
N LYS A 188 3.14 2.02 13.86
CA LYS A 188 2.49 2.82 14.90
C LYS A 188 3.44 3.84 15.52
N GLU A 189 4.66 3.42 15.86
CA GLU A 189 5.68 4.33 16.41
C GLU A 189 6.06 5.42 15.41
N THR A 190 6.15 5.04 14.13
CA THR A 190 6.46 5.96 13.02
C THR A 190 5.35 6.99 12.83
N LEU A 191 4.08 6.57 12.78
CA LEU A 191 2.92 7.48 12.65
C LEU A 191 2.82 8.42 13.85
N ARG A 192 3.03 7.92 15.07
CA ARG A 192 3.07 8.75 16.29
C ARG A 192 4.16 9.81 16.23
N THR A 193 5.36 9.41 15.84
CA THR A 193 6.51 10.32 15.72
C THR A 193 6.22 11.38 14.66
N LEU A 194 5.69 10.97 13.51
CA LEU A 194 5.33 11.90 12.44
C LEU A 194 4.27 12.90 12.88
N SER A 195 3.21 12.46 13.56
CA SER A 195 2.15 13.34 14.08
C SER A 195 2.73 14.44 14.98
N ILE A 196 3.62 14.09 15.93
CA ILE A 196 4.30 15.07 16.80
C ILE A 196 5.17 16.05 16.00
N LEU A 197 5.87 15.56 14.96
CA LEU A 197 6.70 16.41 14.12
C LEU A 197 5.86 17.40 13.30
N LEU A 198 4.78 16.92 12.69
CA LEU A 198 3.86 17.76 11.90
C LEU A 198 3.13 18.77 12.78
N GLU A 199 2.75 18.40 14.00
CA GLU A 199 2.20 19.33 14.98
C GLU A 199 3.20 20.45 15.31
N LYS A 200 4.49 20.11 15.50
CA LYS A 200 5.53 21.14 15.69
C LYS A 200 5.70 22.04 14.47
N VAL A 201 5.58 21.49 13.26
CA VAL A 201 5.62 22.30 12.02
C VAL A 201 4.46 23.29 12.05
N ASP A 202 3.24 22.83 12.26
CA ASP A 202 2.03 23.66 12.26
C ASP A 202 2.12 24.82 13.28
N HIS A 203 2.62 24.53 14.48
CA HIS A 203 2.71 25.54 15.54
C HIS A 203 3.90 26.50 15.40
N GLN A 204 5.03 26.06 14.83
CA GLN A 204 6.30 26.80 14.90
C GLN A 204 6.76 27.37 13.56
N VAL A 205 6.26 26.82 12.46
CA VAL A 205 6.59 27.20 11.09
C VAL A 205 5.36 27.84 10.47
N ASN A 206 5.41 29.14 10.26
CA ASN A 206 4.37 29.84 9.51
C ASN A 206 4.52 29.49 8.02
N LEU A 207 3.85 28.43 7.58
CA LEU A 207 3.88 27.94 6.20
C LEU A 207 3.24 28.96 5.24
N ASP A 208 3.64 28.90 3.96
CA ASP A 208 3.19 29.84 2.93
C ASP A 208 1.91 29.42 2.21
#